data_AF-A0A345BJQ8-F1
#
_entry.id   AF-A0A345BJQ8-F1
#
_cell.length_a   1.000
_cell.length_b   1.000
_cell.length_c   1.000
_cell.angle_alpha   90.00
_cell.angle_beta   90.00
_cell.angle_gamma   90.00
#
_symmetry.space_group_name_H-M   'P 1'
#
loop_
_entity.id
_entity.type
_entity.pdbx_description
1 polymer ?
#
loop_
_entity_poly.entity_id
_entity_poly.type
_entity_poly.pdbx_seq_one_letter_code
_entity_poly.pdbx_strand_id
1 'polypeptide(L)' 'AKPGNGGVTSGKQAAINAALADVGNSYATGWNQPGECLVSVRRWLAAGGINFGYGGPNSGYVASGATQVSWR' A
#
# COMPACT_ATOMS: atom_id res chain seq x y z
N ALA A 1 13.96 2.84 -20.44
CA ALA A 1 12.93 3.88 -20.17
C ALA A 1 13.64 5.21 -19.97
N LYS A 2 13.20 6.30 -20.61
CA LYS A 2 13.75 7.64 -20.34
C LYS A 2 13.28 8.09 -18.93
N PRO A 3 14.17 8.57 -18.05
CA PRO A 3 13.73 9.18 -16.80
C PRO A 3 12.91 10.43 -17.16
N GLY A 4 11.67 10.51 -16.68
CA GLY A 4 10.85 11.71 -16.86
C GLY A 4 11.46 12.91 -16.11
N ASN A 5 11.46 14.07 -16.75
CA ASN A 5 12.10 15.31 -16.29
C ASN A 5 11.34 16.03 -15.15
N GLY A 6 10.61 15.29 -14.31
CA GLY A 6 9.87 15.83 -13.17
C GLY A 6 10.65 15.56 -11.90
N GLY A 7 11.20 16.62 -11.28
CA GLY A 7 11.89 16.49 -9.99
C GLY A 7 11.07 15.67 -9.01
N VAL A 8 11.72 14.70 -8.35
CA VAL A 8 11.10 13.93 -7.26
C VAL A 8 10.84 14.94 -6.15
N THR A 9 9.57 15.27 -5.92
CA THR A 9 9.20 16.13 -4.79
C THR A 9 9.64 15.48 -3.48
N SER A 10 9.92 16.26 -2.44
CA SER A 10 10.32 15.74 -1.13
C SER A 10 9.36 14.66 -0.60
N GLY A 11 8.05 14.81 -0.86
CA GLY A 11 7.05 13.79 -0.54
C GLY A 11 7.20 12.49 -1.33
N LYS A 12 7.45 12.56 -2.65
CA LYS A 12 7.72 11.35 -3.45
C LYS A 12 8.98 10.62 -2.97
N GLN A 13 10.03 11.38 -2.63
CA GLN A 13 11.27 10.81 -2.10
C GLN A 13 11.03 10.12 -0.75
N ALA A 14 10.23 10.72 0.13
CA ALA A 14 9.88 10.12 1.42
C ALA A 14 9.08 8.82 1.26
N ALA A 15 8.13 8.76 0.33
CA ALA A 15 7.40 7.54 0.03
C ALA A 15 8.30 6.43 -0.53
N ILE A 16 9.22 6.76 -1.43
CA ILE A 16 10.22 5.82 -1.97
C ILE A 16 11.12 5.30 -0.84
N ASN A 17 11.63 6.18 0.01
CA ASN A 17 12.49 5.79 1.13
C ASN A 17 11.76 4.84 2.11
N ALA A 18 10.49 5.09 2.38
CA ALA A 18 9.66 4.21 3.21
C ALA A 18 9.45 2.83 2.57
N ALA A 19 9.26 2.75 1.25
CA ALA A 19 9.15 1.49 0.53
C ALA A 19 10.48 0.71 0.49
N LEU A 20 11.60 1.41 0.29
CA LEU A 20 12.92 0.80 0.31
C LEU A 20 13.29 0.24 1.69
N ALA A 21 12.85 0.88 2.77
CA ALA A 21 13.06 0.41 4.14
C ALA A 21 12.37 -0.94 4.44
N ASP A 22 11.39 -1.35 3.63
CA ASP A 22 10.71 -2.64 3.78
C ASP A 22 11.39 -3.79 3.03
N VAL A 23 12.28 -3.49 2.09
CA VAL A 23 12.98 -4.51 1.32
C VAL A 23 13.85 -5.35 2.26
N GLY A 24 13.66 -6.67 2.22
CA GLY A 24 14.39 -7.62 3.06
C GLY A 24 13.75 -7.87 4.43
N ASN A 25 12.72 -7.11 4.82
CA ASN A 25 11.95 -7.40 6.03
C ASN A 25 10.89 -8.47 5.78
N SER A 26 10.63 -9.28 6.81
CA SER A 26 9.51 -10.23 6.83
C SER A 26 8.43 -9.70 7.75
N TYR A 27 7.29 -9.31 7.19
CA TYR A 27 6.12 -8.87 7.95
C TYR A 27 5.04 -9.93 7.92
N ALA A 28 4.26 -10.01 9.00
CA ALA A 28 3.06 -10.84 9.01
C ALA A 28 2.15 -10.45 7.85
N THR A 29 1.72 -11.43 7.06
CA THR A 29 0.74 -11.26 5.98
C THR A 29 -0.65 -11.66 6.49
N GLY A 30 -1.70 -11.21 5.80
CA GLY A 30 -3.08 -11.40 6.23
C GLY A 30 -3.80 -10.07 6.46
N TRP A 31 -5.10 -10.14 6.74
CA TRP A 31 -5.94 -8.93 6.86
C TRP A 31 -5.47 -8.02 8.00
N ASN A 32 -5.29 -6.74 7.69
CA ASN A 32 -4.83 -5.69 8.58
C ASN A 32 -3.45 -5.95 9.20
N GLN A 33 -2.64 -6.84 8.60
CA GLN A 33 -1.28 -7.12 9.04
C GLN A 33 -0.28 -6.19 8.34
N PRO A 34 0.90 -5.92 8.95
CA PRO A 34 1.88 -4.98 8.39
C PRO A 34 2.41 -5.36 7.00
N GLY A 35 2.38 -6.64 6.64
CA GLY A 35 2.75 -7.17 5.33
C GLY A 35 1.59 -7.28 4.33
N GLU A 36 0.37 -6.84 4.70
CA GLU A 36 -0.70 -6.67 3.72
C GLU A 36 -0.32 -5.59 2.71
N CYS A 37 -0.44 -5.88 1.42
CA CYS A 37 -0.02 -4.96 0.36
C CYS A 37 -0.65 -3.55 0.47
N LEU A 38 -1.94 -3.46 0.81
CA LEU A 38 -2.63 -2.17 0.97
C LEU A 38 -2.17 -1.42 2.22
N VAL A 39 -1.89 -2.13 3.30
CA VAL A 39 -1.36 -1.53 4.55
C VAL A 39 0.04 -0.99 4.31
N SER A 40 0.92 -1.75 3.65
CA SER A 40 2.27 -1.32 3.32
C SER A 40 2.26 -0.11 2.37
N VAL A 41 1.47 -0.15 1.30
CA VAL A 41 1.33 0.97 0.34
C VAL A 41 0.78 2.23 1.03
N ARG A 42 -0.23 2.10 1.90
CA ARG A 42 -0.72 3.24 2.70
C ARG A 42 0.38 3.86 3.54
N ARG A 43 1.18 3.04 4.23
CA ARG A 43 2.30 3.52 5.05
C ARG A 43 3.31 4.32 4.21
N TRP A 44 3.68 3.83 3.03
CA TRP A 44 4.62 4.53 2.15
C TRP A 44 4.06 5.86 1.66
N LEU A 45 2.82 5.86 1.19
CA LEU A 45 2.17 7.06 0.67
C LEU A 45 1.92 8.10 1.77
N ALA A 46 1.56 7.66 2.99
CA ALA A 46 1.42 8.53 4.14
C ALA A 46 2.74 9.23 4.51
N ALA A 47 3.88 8.53 4.40
CA ALA A 47 5.21 9.14 4.59
C ALA A 47 5.50 10.25 3.55
N GLY A 48 4.93 10.13 2.36
CA GLY A 48 4.96 11.16 1.32
C GLY A 48 3.88 12.25 1.44
N GLY A 49 3.07 12.24 2.50
CA GLY A 49 1.95 13.17 2.69
C GLY A 49 0.73 12.89 1.79
N ILE A 50 0.66 11.70 1.19
CA ILE A 50 -0.44 11.29 0.31
C ILE A 50 -1.45 10.48 1.12
N ASN A 51 -2.68 10.96 1.20
CA ASN A 51 -3.77 10.22 1.82
C ASN A 51 -4.32 9.17 0.83
N PHE A 52 -4.09 7.89 1.13
CA PHE A 52 -4.64 6.77 0.36
C PHE A 52 -5.72 6.07 1.19
N GLY A 53 -6.99 6.34 0.84
CA GLY A 53 -8.15 5.90 1.60
C GLY A 53 -8.34 4.38 1.67
N TYR A 54 -9.27 3.97 2.52
CA TYR A 54 -9.81 2.61 2.51
C TYR A 54 -10.70 2.42 1.28
N GLY A 55 -10.26 1.53 0.37
CA GLY A 55 -11.10 1.06 -0.72
C GLY A 55 -12.14 0.07 -0.21
N GLY A 56 -13.27 -0.03 -0.90
CA GLY A 56 -14.22 -1.13 -0.70
C GLY A 56 -13.69 -2.46 -1.23
N PRO A 57 -14.47 -3.55 -1.09
CA PRO A 57 -14.12 -4.85 -1.68
C PRO A 57 -13.81 -4.71 -3.17
N ASN A 58 -12.79 -5.43 -3.66
CA ASN A 58 -12.49 -5.48 -5.09
C ASN A 58 -13.73 -5.94 -5.86
N SER A 59 -14.03 -5.32 -7.01
CA SER A 59 -15.21 -5.67 -7.82
C SER A 59 -15.23 -7.15 -8.22
N GLY A 60 -14.06 -7.78 -8.39
CA GLY A 60 -13.93 -9.22 -8.63
C GLY A 60 -14.38 -10.08 -7.45
N TYR A 61 -14.15 -9.65 -6.19
CA TYR A 61 -14.68 -10.34 -5.01
C TYR A 61 -16.20 -10.19 -4.90
N VAL A 62 -16.73 -9.02 -5.26
CA VAL A 62 -18.18 -8.79 -5.31
C VAL A 62 -18.82 -9.65 -6.41
N ALA A 63 -18.23 -9.68 -7.61
CA ALA A 63 -18.73 -10.43 -8.75
C ALA A 63 -18.63 -11.96 -8.57
N SER A 64 -17.65 -12.45 -7.82
CA SER A 64 -17.51 -13.88 -7.52
C SER A 64 -18.43 -14.38 -6.40
N GLY A 65 -19.14 -13.47 -5.71
CA GLY A 65 -19.95 -13.81 -4.55
C GLY A 65 -19.11 -14.16 -3.30
N ALA A 66 -17.86 -13.67 -3.23
CA ALA A 66 -17.00 -13.92 -2.08
C ALA A 66 -17.57 -13.25 -0.82
N THR A 67 -17.85 -14.06 0.21
CA THR A 67 -18.37 -13.57 1.49
C THR A 67 -17.23 -13.05 2.36
N GLN A 68 -17.37 -11.81 2.86
CA GLN A 68 -16.43 -11.26 3.84
C GLN A 68 -16.49 -12.08 5.13
N VAL A 69 -15.38 -12.67 5.53
CA VAL A 69 -15.29 -13.39 6.81
C VAL A 69 -15.07 -12.38 7.93
N SER A 70 -16.01 -12.30 8.87
CA SER A 70 -15.86 -11.51 10.09
C SER A 70 -14.85 -12.21 11.00
N TRP A 71 -13.69 -11.61 11.22
CA TRP A 71 -12.77 -12.07 12.25
C TRP A 71 -13.32 -11.69 13.64
N ARG A 72 -13.50 -12.70 14.50
CA ARG A 72 -13.66 -12.51 15.95
C ARG A 72 -12.30 -12.58 16.63
#